data_AF-A0A6A6T6T9-F1
#
_entry.id   AF-A0A6A6T6T9-F1
#
_cell.length_a   1.000
_cell.length_b   1.000
_cell.length_c   1.000
_cell.angle_alpha   90.00
_cell.angle_beta   90.00
_cell.angle_gamma   90.00
#
_symmetry.space_group_name_H-M   'P 1'
#
loop_
_entity.id
_entity.type
_entity.pdbx_description
1 polymer ?
#
loop_
_entity_poly.entity_id
_entity_poly.type
_entity_poly.pdbx_seq_one_letter_code
_entity_poly.pdbx_strand_id
1 'polypeptide(L)'
;MATGILHSYTPKLTAFEHGPDTKATNTLLWIGGLGDGLLTVEYPAKIAAALPPTWRVVEVMLSSSYKGWGTGGLERDAHELRTCILYFVGLSAECEYEKEGEVKTKGKIVLMGHSTGCQDIMEFLVGKNSESRRRTIDGAILQGGVSDREAWVSMLSSDPKALESFNELVERAKGLVDQGKGKEVMSRENNIVATEFNTAITAYRTHSLLAKGGDDDYFSSDLSDETLEKSFGRIPEEVPVCFVIGAEDPYLVPAACSAEELMKRWTDAVKAGGGVVDEANGGFIKGAHHNLNDDPEEVVADLVGRVKKFVENVESGFPGVSRL
;
A
#
# COMPACT_ATOMS: atom_id res chain seq x y z
N MET A 1 -1.05 -20.30 -14.36
CA MET A 1 -2.51 -20.08 -14.33
C MET A 1 -2.92 -19.93 -12.88
N ALA A 2 -3.55 -18.81 -12.52
CA ALA A 2 -4.18 -18.64 -11.22
C ALA A 2 -5.64 -19.14 -11.31
N THR A 3 -6.08 -19.88 -10.30
CA THR A 3 -7.47 -20.35 -10.16
C THR A 3 -8.01 -19.76 -8.87
N GLY A 4 -9.27 -19.31 -8.87
CA GLY A 4 -9.81 -18.57 -7.74
C GLY A 4 -11.30 -18.28 -7.84
N ILE A 5 -11.81 -17.54 -6.87
CA ILE A 5 -13.19 -17.04 -6.80
C ILE A 5 -13.15 -15.52 -7.02
N LEU A 6 -13.98 -15.03 -7.95
CA LEU A 6 -14.20 -13.60 -8.14
C LEU A 6 -15.40 -13.15 -7.31
N HIS A 7 -15.14 -12.34 -6.29
CA HIS A 7 -16.14 -11.74 -5.43
C HIS A 7 -16.57 -10.39 -5.96
N SER A 8 -17.87 -10.08 -5.88
CA SER A 8 -18.41 -8.73 -6.08
C SER A 8 -18.68 -8.12 -4.71
N TYR A 9 -17.70 -7.43 -4.13
CA TYR A 9 -17.85 -6.84 -2.79
C TYR A 9 -18.64 -5.52 -2.81
N THR A 10 -18.79 -4.92 -4.00
CA THR A 10 -19.82 -3.94 -4.33
C THR A 10 -20.40 -4.24 -5.71
N PRO A 11 -21.46 -3.54 -6.18
CA PRO A 11 -21.96 -3.71 -7.55
C PRO A 11 -20.96 -3.35 -8.66
N LYS A 12 -19.85 -2.65 -8.36
CA LYS A 12 -18.88 -2.16 -9.35
C LYS A 12 -17.42 -2.53 -9.07
N LEU A 13 -17.14 -3.13 -7.92
CA LEU A 13 -15.79 -3.48 -7.51
C LEU A 13 -15.73 -4.96 -7.12
N THR A 14 -14.63 -5.59 -7.52
CA THR A 14 -14.42 -7.03 -7.37
C THR A 14 -13.15 -7.35 -6.60
N ALA A 15 -13.08 -8.53 -6.01
CA ALA A 15 -11.86 -9.02 -5.37
C ALA A 15 -11.65 -10.48 -5.78
N PHE A 16 -10.40 -10.87 -6.04
CA PHE A 16 -10.07 -12.21 -6.51
C PHE A 16 -9.40 -13.01 -5.40
N GLU A 17 -10.11 -13.99 -4.85
CA GLU A 17 -9.58 -14.95 -3.88
C GLU A 17 -8.82 -16.05 -4.63
N HIS A 18 -7.53 -16.24 -4.30
CA HIS A 18 -6.69 -17.29 -4.87
C HIS A 18 -6.98 -18.66 -4.25
N GLY A 19 -6.94 -19.70 -5.07
CA GLY A 19 -7.15 -21.09 -4.66
C GLY A 19 -8.61 -21.55 -4.76
N PRO A 20 -8.90 -22.82 -4.42
CA PRO A 20 -10.28 -23.30 -4.32
C PRO A 20 -11.00 -22.62 -3.14
N ASP A 21 -12.34 -22.70 -3.09
CA ASP A 21 -13.13 -22.24 -1.93
C ASP A 21 -12.56 -22.80 -0.62
N THR A 22 -11.99 -21.92 0.20
CA THR A 22 -11.41 -22.28 1.49
C THR A 22 -12.39 -21.93 2.60
N LYS A 23 -12.53 -22.84 3.58
CA LYS A 23 -13.15 -22.51 4.88
C LYS A 23 -12.22 -21.64 5.75
N ALA A 24 -11.34 -20.85 5.13
CA ALA A 24 -10.44 -19.93 5.82
C ALA A 24 -11.27 -18.92 6.62
N THR A 25 -10.79 -18.61 7.82
CA THR A 25 -11.36 -17.56 8.65
C THR A 25 -10.56 -16.27 8.52
N ASN A 26 -9.25 -16.38 8.26
CA ASN A 26 -8.34 -15.26 8.16
C ASN A 26 -8.19 -14.83 6.70
N THR A 27 -8.01 -13.53 6.46
CA THR A 27 -7.91 -12.95 5.12
C THR A 27 -6.69 -12.04 5.02
N LEU A 28 -5.83 -12.29 4.05
CA LEU A 28 -4.83 -11.34 3.58
C LEU A 28 -5.39 -10.65 2.34
N LEU A 29 -5.67 -9.36 2.45
CA LEU A 29 -6.06 -8.51 1.32
C LEU A 29 -4.78 -7.91 0.72
N TRP A 30 -4.55 -8.17 -0.55
CA TRP A 30 -3.43 -7.64 -1.32
C TRP A 30 -3.89 -6.47 -2.19
N ILE A 31 -3.17 -5.35 -2.10
CA ILE A 31 -3.46 -4.09 -2.78
C ILE A 31 -2.31 -3.78 -3.74
N GLY A 32 -2.60 -3.76 -5.03
CA GLY A 32 -1.62 -3.47 -6.07
C GLY A 32 -1.25 -2.00 -6.17
N GLY A 33 -0.21 -1.72 -6.94
CA GLY A 33 0.22 -0.37 -7.26
C GLY A 33 -0.59 0.28 -8.38
N LEU A 34 -0.20 1.51 -8.67
CA LEU A 34 -0.63 2.34 -9.76
C LEU A 34 -0.34 1.65 -11.08
N GLY A 35 -1.40 1.39 -11.86
CA GLY A 35 -1.30 0.60 -13.08
C GLY A 35 -1.71 -0.86 -12.90
N ASP A 36 -1.64 -1.39 -11.68
CA ASP A 36 -1.99 -2.79 -11.42
C ASP A 36 -3.49 -3.00 -11.39
N GLY A 37 -3.86 -4.22 -11.77
CA GLY A 37 -5.09 -4.86 -11.32
C GLY A 37 -4.83 -6.34 -11.12
N LEU A 38 -5.88 -7.15 -11.19
CA LEU A 38 -5.77 -8.58 -10.92
C LEU A 38 -4.68 -9.26 -11.75
N LEU A 39 -3.82 -10.02 -11.07
CA LEU A 39 -2.77 -10.86 -11.65
C LEU A 39 -1.71 -10.10 -12.45
N THR A 40 -1.54 -8.79 -12.19
CA THR A 40 -0.45 -8.00 -12.79
C THR A 40 0.89 -8.33 -12.12
N VAL A 41 0.85 -8.63 -10.82
CA VAL A 41 1.99 -9.08 -10.02
C VAL A 41 1.83 -10.57 -9.71
N GLU A 42 2.92 -11.33 -9.79
CA GLU A 42 2.85 -12.80 -9.74
C GLU A 42 2.91 -13.38 -8.33
N TYR A 43 3.61 -12.73 -7.39
CA TYR A 43 3.84 -13.28 -6.07
C TYR A 43 2.58 -13.47 -5.18
N PRO A 44 1.43 -12.75 -5.35
CA PRO A 44 0.22 -13.03 -4.56
C PRO A 44 -0.25 -14.49 -4.70
N ALA A 45 -0.14 -15.07 -5.89
CA ALA A 45 -0.46 -16.48 -6.12
C ALA A 45 0.54 -17.42 -5.40
N LYS A 46 1.81 -17.02 -5.30
CA LYS A 46 2.84 -17.76 -4.56
C LYS A 46 2.61 -17.71 -3.05
N ILE A 47 2.20 -16.55 -2.54
CA ILE A 47 1.78 -16.38 -1.14
C ILE A 47 0.59 -17.30 -0.86
N ALA A 48 -0.46 -17.25 -1.71
CA ALA A 48 -1.65 -18.07 -1.55
C ALA A 48 -1.35 -19.57 -1.48
N ALA A 49 -0.38 -20.05 -2.27
CA ALA A 49 0.04 -21.45 -2.27
C ALA A 49 0.84 -21.87 -1.01
N ALA A 50 1.41 -20.91 -0.27
CA ALA A 50 2.32 -21.17 0.85
C ALA A 50 1.70 -20.92 2.23
N LEU A 51 0.65 -20.09 2.30
CA LEU A 51 -0.03 -19.78 3.56
C LEU A 51 -0.80 -20.99 4.13
N PRO A 52 -1.00 -21.03 5.46
CA PRO A 52 -1.81 -22.07 6.09
C PRO A 52 -3.26 -22.09 5.56
N PRO A 53 -3.97 -23.24 5.60
CA PRO A 53 -5.37 -23.34 5.16
C PRO A 53 -6.37 -22.45 5.93
N THR A 54 -5.94 -21.86 7.05
CA THR A 54 -6.72 -20.88 7.83
C THR A 54 -6.74 -19.50 7.19
N TRP A 55 -5.87 -19.24 6.21
CA TRP A 55 -5.73 -17.98 5.49
C TRP A 55 -6.17 -18.11 4.04
N ARG A 56 -6.95 -17.13 3.57
CA ARG A 56 -7.15 -16.85 2.15
C ARG A 56 -6.35 -15.62 1.73
N VAL A 57 -5.92 -15.59 0.47
CA VAL A 57 -5.25 -14.43 -0.15
C VAL A 57 -6.17 -13.86 -1.22
N VAL A 58 -6.41 -12.56 -1.15
CA VAL A 58 -7.36 -11.88 -2.02
C VAL A 58 -6.71 -10.66 -2.65
N GLU A 59 -6.66 -10.59 -3.98
CA GLU A 59 -6.31 -9.34 -4.67
C GLU A 59 -7.52 -8.42 -4.77
N VAL A 60 -7.39 -7.18 -4.30
CA VAL A 60 -8.48 -6.21 -4.26
C VAL A 60 -8.44 -5.30 -5.49
N MET A 61 -9.54 -5.21 -6.25
CA MET A 61 -9.72 -4.15 -7.24
C MET A 61 -10.36 -2.93 -6.59
N LEU A 62 -9.68 -1.80 -6.70
CA LEU A 62 -10.18 -0.49 -6.30
C LEU A 62 -10.59 0.30 -7.54
N SER A 63 -11.30 1.41 -7.34
CA SER A 63 -11.55 2.38 -8.41
C SER A 63 -10.25 2.99 -8.93
N SER A 64 -9.14 2.89 -8.19
CA SER A 64 -7.81 3.34 -8.63
C SER A 64 -7.03 2.32 -9.47
N SER A 65 -7.47 1.06 -9.54
CA SER A 65 -6.77 0.04 -10.32
C SER A 65 -6.71 0.38 -11.82
N TYR A 66 -5.74 -0.20 -12.53
CA TYR A 66 -5.42 0.06 -13.93
C TYR A 66 -5.15 1.54 -14.21
N LYS A 67 -6.12 2.28 -14.77
CA LYS A 67 -5.99 3.70 -15.12
C LYS A 67 -6.76 4.62 -14.17
N GLY A 68 -7.54 4.05 -13.25
CA GLY A 68 -8.45 4.80 -12.40
C GLY A 68 -7.76 5.72 -11.39
N TRP A 69 -6.52 5.40 -11.01
CA TRP A 69 -5.70 6.17 -10.08
C TRP A 69 -5.50 7.62 -10.51
N GLY A 70 -5.47 7.91 -11.81
CA GLY A 70 -5.20 9.26 -12.32
C GLY A 70 -6.28 10.28 -11.95
N THR A 71 -7.48 9.80 -11.65
CA THR A 71 -8.63 10.60 -11.20
C THR A 71 -9.07 10.27 -9.77
N GLY A 72 -8.31 9.41 -9.10
CA GLY A 72 -8.55 8.95 -7.75
C GLY A 72 -7.86 9.78 -6.68
N GLY A 73 -7.97 9.29 -5.45
CA GLY A 73 -7.29 9.84 -4.28
C GLY A 73 -7.35 8.83 -3.14
N LEU A 74 -6.36 8.86 -2.27
CA LEU A 74 -6.17 7.85 -1.23
C LEU A 74 -7.38 7.75 -0.28
N GLU A 75 -8.09 8.85 0.00
CA GLU A 75 -9.29 8.82 0.87
C GLU A 75 -10.39 7.91 0.29
N ARG A 76 -10.59 7.93 -1.03
CA ARG A 76 -11.54 7.04 -1.71
C ARG A 76 -11.08 5.60 -1.57
N ASP A 77 -9.80 5.36 -1.82
CA ASP A 77 -9.22 4.03 -1.87
C ASP A 77 -9.26 3.39 -0.47
N ALA A 78 -8.97 4.14 0.58
CA ALA A 78 -9.15 3.73 1.98
C ALA A 78 -10.62 3.41 2.33
N HIS A 79 -11.59 4.14 1.78
CA HIS A 79 -13.02 3.85 1.98
C HIS A 79 -13.47 2.57 1.24
N GLU A 80 -13.00 2.38 0.01
CA GLU A 80 -13.26 1.17 -0.78
C GLU A 80 -12.62 -0.06 -0.14
N LEU A 81 -11.38 0.07 0.38
CA LEU A 81 -10.72 -0.97 1.17
C LEU A 81 -11.52 -1.35 2.41
N ARG A 82 -12.02 -0.37 3.16
CA ARG A 82 -12.91 -0.64 4.31
C ARG A 82 -14.14 -1.44 3.87
N THR A 83 -14.72 -1.11 2.73
CA THR A 83 -15.89 -1.82 2.19
C THR A 83 -15.55 -3.27 1.83
N CYS A 84 -14.38 -3.50 1.22
CA CYS A 84 -13.87 -4.84 0.91
C CYS A 84 -13.64 -5.66 2.20
N ILE A 85 -13.04 -5.06 3.24
CA ILE A 85 -12.85 -5.71 4.54
C ILE A 85 -14.20 -6.16 5.10
N LEU A 86 -15.18 -5.26 5.16
CA LEU A 86 -16.52 -5.58 5.70
C LEU A 86 -17.22 -6.69 4.93
N TYR A 87 -16.98 -6.80 3.63
CA TYR A 87 -17.50 -7.91 2.82
C TYR A 87 -16.88 -9.25 3.23
N PHE A 88 -15.55 -9.37 3.31
CA PHE A 88 -14.87 -10.62 3.69
C PHE A 88 -15.10 -10.99 5.15
N VAL A 89 -15.21 -9.99 6.02
CA VAL A 89 -15.74 -10.14 7.38
C VAL A 89 -17.11 -10.83 7.32
N GLY A 90 -18.07 -10.30 6.56
CA GLY A 90 -19.43 -10.83 6.49
C GLY A 90 -19.54 -12.25 5.91
N LEU A 91 -18.53 -12.71 5.15
CA LEU A 91 -18.45 -14.10 4.67
C LEU A 91 -18.04 -15.09 5.76
N SER A 92 -17.31 -14.64 6.78
CA SER A 92 -16.93 -15.47 7.92
C SER A 92 -18.16 -15.70 8.79
N ALA A 93 -18.65 -16.95 8.82
CA ALA A 93 -19.92 -17.38 9.44
C ALA A 93 -20.08 -17.10 10.96
N GLU A 94 -19.12 -16.45 11.60
CA GLU A 94 -19.07 -16.14 13.02
C GLU A 94 -18.73 -14.66 13.25
N CYS A 95 -19.55 -13.76 12.71
CA CYS A 95 -19.47 -12.33 13.01
C CYS A 95 -20.44 -11.95 14.14
N GLU A 96 -19.91 -11.44 15.24
CA GLU A 96 -20.68 -10.68 16.21
C GLU A 96 -20.52 -9.19 15.87
N TYR A 97 -21.58 -8.58 15.35
CA TYR A 97 -21.65 -7.12 15.27
C TYR A 97 -21.87 -6.59 16.69
N GLU A 98 -20.81 -6.14 17.36
CA GLU A 98 -21.00 -5.30 18.53
C GLU A 98 -21.50 -3.92 18.06
N LYS A 99 -22.43 -3.34 18.83
CA LYS A 99 -22.92 -1.98 18.61
C LYS A 99 -21.75 -0.99 18.58
N GLU A 100 -21.90 0.10 17.83
CA GLU A 100 -20.98 1.25 17.77
C GLU A 100 -19.68 1.07 16.95
N GLY A 101 -19.79 0.49 15.75
CA GLY A 101 -18.75 0.65 14.72
C GLY A 101 -17.49 -0.19 14.91
N GLU A 102 -17.49 -1.09 15.90
CA GLU A 102 -16.49 -2.14 16.08
C GLU A 102 -16.99 -3.42 15.42
N VAL A 103 -16.15 -3.99 14.55
CA VAL A 103 -16.40 -5.30 13.95
C VAL A 103 -15.47 -6.27 14.64
N LYS A 104 -16.03 -7.16 15.46
CA LYS A 104 -15.29 -8.28 16.05
C LYS A 104 -15.48 -9.50 15.15
N THR A 105 -14.44 -9.82 14.39
CA THR A 105 -14.37 -11.07 13.65
C THR A 105 -13.63 -12.13 14.45
N LYS A 106 -14.07 -13.38 14.34
CA LYS A 106 -13.27 -14.51 14.81
C LYS A 106 -11.99 -14.70 13.98
N GLY A 107 -12.02 -14.29 12.71
CA GLY A 107 -10.86 -14.34 11.81
C GLY A 107 -10.01 -13.07 11.82
N LYS A 108 -8.75 -13.20 11.43
CA LYS A 108 -7.79 -12.08 11.31
C LYS A 108 -7.81 -11.45 9.91
N ILE A 109 -7.62 -10.14 9.83
CA ILE A 109 -7.49 -9.40 8.56
C ILE A 109 -6.10 -8.76 8.49
N VAL A 110 -5.34 -9.06 7.45
CA VAL A 110 -4.05 -8.40 7.16
C VAL A 110 -4.14 -7.67 5.83
N LEU A 111 -3.65 -6.44 5.78
CA LEU A 111 -3.46 -5.71 4.52
C LEU A 111 -2.02 -5.87 4.04
N MET A 112 -1.83 -6.15 2.75
CA MET A 112 -0.51 -6.15 2.13
C MET A 112 -0.53 -5.23 0.92
N GLY A 113 0.22 -4.14 1.00
CA GLY A 113 0.35 -3.15 -0.05
C GLY A 113 1.58 -3.47 -0.88
N HIS A 114 1.44 -3.36 -2.19
CA HIS A 114 2.54 -3.42 -3.15
C HIS A 114 2.75 -2.05 -3.77
N SER A 115 3.99 -1.58 -3.86
CA SER A 115 4.31 -0.32 -4.52
C SER A 115 3.48 0.83 -3.93
N THR A 116 2.80 1.61 -4.77
CA THR A 116 1.88 2.68 -4.38
C THR A 116 0.63 2.19 -3.65
N GLY A 117 0.28 0.90 -3.69
CA GLY A 117 -0.69 0.29 -2.78
C GLY A 117 -0.27 0.39 -1.30
N CYS A 118 1.02 0.64 -1.02
CA CYS A 118 1.48 1.01 0.31
C CYS A 118 0.94 2.38 0.77
N GLN A 119 0.75 3.33 -0.15
CA GLN A 119 0.17 4.64 0.15
C GLN A 119 -1.30 4.51 0.52
N ASP A 120 -2.04 3.62 -0.15
CA ASP A 120 -3.42 3.28 0.22
C ASP A 120 -3.51 2.74 1.64
N ILE A 121 -2.57 1.86 2.04
CA ILE A 121 -2.48 1.35 3.41
C ILE A 121 -2.13 2.46 4.40
N MET A 122 -1.18 3.34 4.08
CA MET A 122 -0.83 4.47 4.94
C MET A 122 -2.06 5.37 5.15
N GLU A 123 -2.77 5.76 4.10
CA GLU A 123 -4.00 6.55 4.23
C GLU A 123 -5.08 5.78 5.03
N PHE A 124 -5.20 4.47 4.83
CA PHE A 124 -6.12 3.65 5.60
C PHE A 124 -5.83 3.73 7.11
N LEU A 125 -4.55 3.64 7.50
CA LEU A 125 -4.07 3.61 8.88
C LEU A 125 -4.03 4.97 9.56
N VAL A 126 -3.54 6.01 8.87
CA VAL A 126 -3.14 7.28 9.48
C VAL A 126 -3.84 8.50 8.86
N GLY A 127 -4.50 8.30 7.74
CA GLY A 127 -5.26 9.31 7.03
C GLY A 127 -6.48 9.83 7.76
N LYS A 128 -7.29 10.64 7.07
CA LYS A 128 -8.46 11.26 7.70
C LYS A 128 -9.51 10.19 8.04
N ASN A 129 -10.09 10.26 9.25
CA ASN A 129 -11.07 9.29 9.76
C ASN A 129 -10.55 7.84 9.89
N SER A 130 -9.23 7.66 10.04
CA SER A 130 -8.62 6.32 10.13
C SER A 130 -9.00 5.54 11.40
N GLU A 131 -9.46 6.20 12.46
CA GLU A 131 -9.82 5.58 13.74
C GLU A 131 -10.79 4.39 13.60
N SER A 132 -11.86 4.57 12.81
CA SER A 132 -12.84 3.50 12.56
C SER A 132 -12.38 2.44 11.55
N ARG A 133 -11.33 2.75 10.77
CA ARG A 133 -10.76 1.85 9.76
C ARG A 133 -9.74 0.93 10.38
N ARG A 134 -8.79 1.48 11.14
CA ARG A 134 -7.68 0.71 11.72
C ARG A 134 -8.12 -0.35 12.73
N ARG A 135 -9.31 -0.19 13.34
CA ARG A 135 -9.93 -1.20 14.22
C ARG A 135 -10.41 -2.46 13.49
N THR A 136 -10.44 -2.47 12.15
CA THR A 136 -10.95 -3.62 11.38
C THR A 136 -9.85 -4.51 10.83
N ILE A 137 -8.59 -4.29 11.21
CA ILE A 137 -7.45 -5.08 10.73
C ILE A 137 -6.53 -5.47 11.89
N ASP A 138 -5.72 -6.50 11.66
CA ASP A 138 -4.87 -7.16 12.64
C ASP A 138 -3.37 -7.06 12.31
N GLY A 139 -3.02 -6.49 11.16
CA GLY A 139 -1.65 -6.26 10.74
C GLY A 139 -1.56 -5.64 9.34
N ALA A 140 -0.43 -5.02 9.02
CA ALA A 140 -0.15 -4.52 7.67
C ALA A 140 1.28 -4.82 7.20
N ILE A 141 1.42 -5.14 5.92
CA ILE A 141 2.70 -5.35 5.24
C ILE A 141 2.82 -4.32 4.13
N LEU A 142 3.92 -3.58 4.08
CA LEU A 142 4.20 -2.59 3.04
C LEU A 142 5.39 -3.10 2.22
N GLN A 143 5.11 -3.69 1.06
CA GLN A 143 6.12 -4.23 0.14
C GLN A 143 6.41 -3.25 -0.99
N GLY A 144 7.66 -2.80 -1.12
CA GLY A 144 8.08 -1.88 -2.17
C GLY A 144 7.50 -0.47 -2.02
N GLY A 145 7.19 -0.04 -0.79
CA GLY A 145 6.80 1.34 -0.49
C GLY A 145 7.97 2.29 -0.74
N VAL A 146 7.88 3.05 -1.83
CA VAL A 146 8.92 4.00 -2.29
C VAL A 146 8.28 5.36 -2.63
N SER A 147 9.10 6.39 -2.78
CA SER A 147 8.63 7.73 -3.14
C SER A 147 8.49 7.87 -4.66
N ASP A 148 7.26 8.05 -5.15
CA ASP A 148 7.02 8.39 -6.56
C ASP A 148 7.75 9.68 -6.96
N ARG A 149 7.74 10.68 -6.08
CA ARG A 149 8.41 11.96 -6.31
C ARG A 149 9.91 11.78 -6.51
N GLU A 150 10.59 11.04 -5.62
CA GLU A 150 12.03 10.80 -5.76
C GLU A 150 12.35 9.90 -6.96
N ALA A 151 11.52 8.89 -7.22
CA ALA A 151 11.64 8.05 -8.41
C ALA A 151 11.57 8.90 -9.70
N TRP A 152 10.58 9.78 -9.82
CA TRP A 152 10.44 10.69 -10.96
C TRP A 152 11.63 11.64 -11.10
N VAL A 153 12.06 12.28 -10.00
CA VAL A 153 13.23 13.17 -10.01
C VAL A 153 14.48 12.42 -10.46
N SER A 154 14.69 11.20 -9.96
CA SER A 154 15.82 10.35 -10.34
C SER A 154 15.79 9.98 -11.83
N MET A 155 14.65 9.51 -12.34
CA MET A 155 14.48 9.15 -13.76
C MET A 155 14.76 10.32 -14.71
N LEU A 156 14.38 11.53 -14.30
CA LEU A 156 14.52 12.74 -15.12
C LEU A 156 15.86 13.47 -14.89
N SER A 157 16.67 13.07 -13.91
CA SER A 157 17.87 13.78 -13.48
C SER A 157 18.93 13.99 -14.58
N SER A 158 18.95 13.11 -15.59
CA SER A 158 19.88 13.19 -16.72
C SER A 158 19.44 14.15 -17.83
N ASP A 159 18.19 14.63 -17.82
CA ASP A 159 17.66 15.59 -18.78
C ASP A 159 17.14 16.85 -18.05
N PRO A 160 17.94 17.92 -17.99
CA PRO A 160 17.55 19.16 -17.31
C PRO A 160 16.25 19.78 -17.83
N LYS A 161 15.94 19.63 -19.13
CA LYS A 161 14.70 20.18 -19.70
C LYS A 161 13.49 19.39 -19.27
N ALA A 162 13.63 18.06 -19.19
CA ALA A 162 12.57 17.20 -18.69
C ALA A 162 12.31 17.45 -17.20
N LEU A 163 13.36 17.66 -16.41
CA LEU A 163 13.24 18.03 -15.00
C LEU A 163 12.60 19.42 -14.79
N GLU A 164 12.96 20.41 -15.60
CA GLU A 164 12.31 21.72 -15.60
C GLU A 164 10.81 21.60 -15.94
N SER A 165 10.47 20.86 -17.01
CA SER A 165 9.08 20.60 -17.41
C SER A 165 8.28 19.85 -16.33
N PHE A 166 8.93 18.93 -15.60
CA PHE A 166 8.34 18.25 -14.45
C PHE A 166 8.01 19.22 -13.32
N ASN A 167 8.94 20.11 -12.96
CA ASN A 167 8.69 21.12 -11.91
C ASN A 167 7.56 22.07 -12.32
N GLU A 168 7.51 22.52 -13.57
CA GLU A 168 6.41 23.35 -14.09
C GLU A 168 5.07 22.62 -14.05
N LEU A 169 5.04 21.31 -14.32
CA LEU A 169 3.84 20.49 -14.21
C LEU A 169 3.32 20.47 -12.76
N VAL A 170 4.20 20.25 -11.78
CA VAL A 170 3.85 20.23 -10.35
C VAL A 170 3.31 21.59 -9.90
N GLU A 171 3.97 22.69 -10.26
CA GLU A 171 3.53 24.05 -9.92
C GLU A 171 2.18 24.40 -10.55
N ARG A 172 1.97 24.00 -11.81
CA ARG A 172 0.66 24.18 -12.47
C ARG A 172 -0.43 23.37 -11.79
N ALA A 173 -0.15 22.14 -11.39
CA ALA A 173 -1.08 21.30 -10.64
C ALA A 173 -1.45 21.96 -9.30
N LYS A 174 -0.45 22.45 -8.56
CA LYS A 174 -0.63 23.21 -7.32
C LYS A 174 -1.54 24.43 -7.53
N GLY A 175 -1.25 25.24 -8.54
CA GLY A 175 -2.03 26.45 -8.84
C GLY A 175 -3.50 26.14 -9.15
N LEU A 176 -3.80 25.02 -9.80
CA LEU A 176 -5.19 24.57 -10.02
C LEU A 176 -5.84 24.08 -8.71
N VAL A 177 -5.12 23.33 -7.88
CA VAL A 177 -5.61 22.90 -6.56
C VAL A 177 -5.97 24.11 -5.69
N ASP A 178 -5.09 25.11 -5.60
CA ASP A 178 -5.29 26.34 -4.83
C ASP A 178 -6.51 27.16 -5.32
N GLN A 179 -6.86 27.04 -6.60
CA GLN A 179 -8.06 27.65 -7.19
C GLN A 179 -9.34 26.83 -6.98
N GLY A 180 -9.29 25.72 -6.25
CA GLY A 180 -10.42 24.81 -6.07
C GLY A 180 -10.71 23.93 -7.30
N LYS A 181 -9.77 23.84 -8.24
CA LYS A 181 -9.87 23.11 -9.51
C LYS A 181 -9.10 21.79 -9.52
N GLY A 182 -8.82 21.22 -8.35
CA GLY A 182 -8.06 19.97 -8.23
C GLY A 182 -8.65 18.79 -9.03
N LYS A 183 -9.97 18.77 -9.28
CA LYS A 183 -10.63 17.71 -10.06
C LYS A 183 -10.53 17.87 -11.58
N GLU A 184 -9.98 18.98 -12.07
CA GLU A 184 -9.79 19.18 -13.51
C GLU A 184 -8.70 18.23 -14.03
N VAL A 185 -9.00 17.52 -15.13
CA VAL A 185 -8.01 16.73 -15.85
C VAL A 185 -7.03 17.68 -16.53
N MET A 186 -5.74 17.51 -16.25
CA MET A 186 -4.70 18.34 -16.84
C MET A 186 -4.49 17.98 -18.30
N SER A 187 -4.15 18.97 -19.13
CA SER A 187 -3.75 18.71 -20.52
C SER A 187 -2.59 17.72 -20.56
N ARG A 188 -2.62 16.82 -21.55
CA ARG A 188 -1.53 15.86 -21.81
C ARG A 188 -0.29 16.55 -22.37
N GLU A 189 -0.45 17.73 -22.96
CA GLU A 189 0.67 18.56 -23.42
C GLU A 189 1.53 18.98 -22.22
N ASN A 190 2.84 18.74 -22.33
CA ASN A 190 3.83 18.97 -21.27
C ASN A 190 3.43 18.32 -19.92
N ASN A 191 2.85 17.12 -19.99
CA ASN A 191 2.52 16.31 -18.83
C ASN A 191 3.17 14.93 -19.00
N ILE A 192 4.38 14.80 -18.43
CA ILE A 192 5.18 13.58 -18.57
C ILE A 192 4.48 12.37 -17.96
N VAL A 193 3.81 12.54 -16.82
CA VAL A 193 3.09 11.45 -16.13
C VAL A 193 1.93 10.93 -16.97
N ALA A 194 1.11 11.82 -17.53
CA ALA A 194 0.02 11.43 -18.42
C ALA A 194 0.52 10.77 -19.72
N THR A 195 1.72 11.15 -20.16
CA THR A 195 2.34 10.59 -21.37
C THR A 195 2.86 9.19 -21.11
N GLU A 196 3.71 9.04 -20.09
CA GLU A 196 4.37 7.78 -19.71
C GLU A 196 3.36 6.69 -19.36
N PHE A 197 2.39 7.01 -18.49
CA PHE A 197 1.37 6.04 -18.10
C PHE A 197 0.20 5.92 -19.06
N ASN A 198 0.17 6.74 -20.14
CA ASN A 198 -0.95 6.81 -21.07
C ASN A 198 -2.32 6.87 -20.36
N THR A 199 -2.41 7.75 -19.36
CA THR A 199 -3.60 7.94 -18.52
C THR A 199 -3.97 9.41 -18.40
N ALA A 200 -5.26 9.67 -18.14
CA ALA A 200 -5.70 11.01 -17.75
C ALA A 200 -5.41 11.21 -16.26
N ILE A 201 -4.79 12.34 -15.92
CA ILE A 201 -4.47 12.69 -14.54
C ILE A 201 -5.06 14.05 -14.17
N THR A 202 -5.66 14.13 -12.98
CA THR A 202 -6.21 15.37 -12.44
C THR A 202 -5.13 16.22 -11.79
N ALA A 203 -5.38 17.52 -11.67
CA ALA A 203 -4.47 18.44 -10.97
C ALA A 203 -4.19 18.00 -9.54
N TYR A 204 -5.22 17.54 -8.82
CA TYR A 204 -5.08 16.99 -7.48
C TYR A 204 -4.13 15.79 -7.48
N ARG A 205 -4.37 14.78 -8.32
CA ARG A 205 -3.55 13.56 -8.31
C ARG A 205 -2.10 13.84 -8.73
N THR A 206 -1.89 14.73 -9.72
CA THR A 206 -0.55 15.17 -10.11
C THR A 206 0.18 15.83 -8.94
N HIS A 207 -0.47 16.75 -8.23
CA HIS A 207 0.14 17.39 -7.06
C HIS A 207 0.40 16.38 -5.93
N SER A 208 -0.59 15.54 -5.64
CA SER A 208 -0.56 14.56 -4.56
C SER A 208 0.62 13.58 -4.69
N LEU A 209 0.87 13.07 -5.92
CA LEU A 209 1.98 12.14 -6.22
C LEU A 209 3.36 12.80 -6.23
N LEU A 210 3.44 14.02 -6.76
CA LEU A 210 4.72 14.57 -7.23
C LEU A 210 5.21 15.77 -6.41
N ALA A 211 4.36 16.37 -5.58
CA ALA A 211 4.77 17.49 -4.74
C ALA A 211 5.39 16.99 -3.44
N LYS A 212 6.36 17.76 -2.93
CA LYS A 212 6.86 17.56 -1.57
C LYS A 212 5.74 17.83 -0.57
N GLY A 213 5.43 16.83 0.26
CA GLY A 213 4.32 16.88 1.21
C GLY A 213 2.93 16.81 0.56
N GLY A 214 2.83 16.31 -0.68
CA GLY A 214 1.55 15.88 -1.25
C GLY A 214 0.95 14.70 -0.47
N ASP A 215 -0.33 14.40 -0.67
CA ASP A 215 -1.01 13.39 0.16
C ASP A 215 -0.43 11.97 -0.01
N ASP A 216 0.26 11.68 -1.13
CA ASP A 216 0.95 10.39 -1.36
C ASP A 216 2.40 10.37 -0.86
N ASP A 217 2.94 11.52 -0.45
CA ASP A 217 4.36 11.69 -0.12
C ASP A 217 4.69 11.15 1.29
N TYR A 218 4.47 9.85 1.49
CA TYR A 218 4.78 9.14 2.74
C TYR A 218 6.24 8.67 2.81
N PHE A 219 6.83 8.31 1.67
CA PHE A 219 8.08 7.53 1.63
C PHE A 219 9.33 8.33 1.21
N SER A 220 9.21 9.64 0.99
CA SER A 220 10.37 10.45 0.58
C SER A 220 11.44 10.54 1.66
N SER A 221 12.70 10.45 1.24
CA SER A 221 13.84 10.47 2.15
C SER A 221 14.06 11.80 2.87
N ASP A 222 13.58 12.90 2.29
CA ASP A 222 13.79 14.26 2.79
C ASP A 222 12.64 14.82 3.66
N LEU A 223 11.67 13.97 4.03
CA LEU A 223 10.61 14.34 4.96
C LEU A 223 11.20 14.57 6.35
N SER A 224 10.62 15.51 7.11
CA SER A 224 11.09 15.79 8.47
C SER A 224 10.64 14.70 9.45
N ASP A 225 11.34 14.54 10.57
CA ASP A 225 10.91 13.60 11.61
C ASP A 225 9.52 13.97 12.17
N GLU A 226 9.18 15.25 12.27
CA GLU A 226 7.83 15.72 12.63
C GLU A 226 6.76 15.24 11.63
N THR A 227 7.11 15.18 10.33
CA THR A 227 6.22 14.62 9.31
C THR A 227 6.03 13.12 9.51
N LEU A 228 7.11 12.39 9.80
CA LEU A 228 7.07 10.94 10.03
C LEU A 228 6.30 10.60 11.32
N GLU A 229 6.43 11.40 12.37
CA GLU A 229 5.64 11.28 13.61
C GLU A 229 4.14 11.47 13.33
N LYS A 230 3.77 12.41 12.45
CA LYS A 230 2.38 12.66 12.03
C LYS A 230 1.85 11.64 11.03
N SER A 231 2.68 10.77 10.49
CA SER A 231 2.29 9.66 9.61
C SER A 231 2.57 8.31 10.29
N PHE A 232 3.75 7.73 10.11
CA PHE A 232 4.17 6.47 10.71
C PHE A 232 3.98 6.42 12.23
N GLY A 233 4.25 7.51 12.94
CA GLY A 233 4.04 7.59 14.40
C GLY A 233 2.58 7.56 14.83
N ARG A 234 1.61 7.59 13.90
CA ARG A 234 0.17 7.43 14.18
C ARG A 234 -0.33 6.02 13.92
N ILE A 235 0.52 5.11 13.46
CA ILE A 235 0.16 3.71 13.31
C ILE A 235 -0.16 3.14 14.71
N PRO A 236 -1.36 2.57 14.92
CA PRO A 236 -1.80 2.12 16.23
C PRO A 236 -1.00 0.92 16.75
N GLU A 237 -0.88 0.80 18.07
CA GLU A 237 -0.16 -0.31 18.73
C GLU A 237 -0.79 -1.68 18.43
N GLU A 238 -2.09 -1.73 18.14
CA GLU A 238 -2.84 -2.96 17.88
C GLU A 238 -2.61 -3.54 16.47
N VAL A 239 -1.97 -2.77 15.58
CA VAL A 239 -1.69 -3.16 14.19
C VAL A 239 -0.17 -3.24 13.97
N PRO A 240 0.44 -4.42 14.16
CA PRO A 240 1.82 -4.65 13.74
C PRO A 240 2.02 -4.30 12.28
N VAL A 241 3.16 -3.68 11.97
CA VAL A 241 3.53 -3.36 10.59
C VAL A 241 4.86 -3.99 10.19
N CYS A 242 4.97 -4.41 8.93
CA CYS A 242 6.18 -4.97 8.37
C CYS A 242 6.57 -4.20 7.10
N PHE A 243 7.76 -3.63 7.08
CA PHE A 243 8.32 -2.96 5.91
C PHE A 243 9.22 -3.92 5.15
N VAL A 244 8.95 -4.13 3.87
CA VAL A 244 9.72 -5.05 3.02
C VAL A 244 10.05 -4.33 1.71
N ILE A 245 11.32 -4.29 1.31
CA ILE A 245 11.72 -3.64 0.04
C ILE A 245 12.67 -4.56 -0.72
N GLY A 246 12.59 -4.57 -2.05
CA GLY A 246 13.58 -5.25 -2.88
C GLY A 246 14.92 -4.51 -2.85
N ALA A 247 16.03 -5.20 -2.57
CA ALA A 247 17.34 -4.56 -2.50
C ALA A 247 17.82 -4.00 -3.85
N GLU A 248 17.26 -4.51 -4.96
CA GLU A 248 17.56 -4.09 -6.33
C GLU A 248 16.38 -3.30 -6.94
N ASP A 249 15.49 -2.76 -6.09
CA ASP A 249 14.35 -1.95 -6.54
C ASP A 249 14.86 -0.66 -7.23
N PRO A 250 14.61 -0.48 -8.54
CA PRO A 250 15.11 0.68 -9.29
C PRO A 250 14.48 2.00 -8.84
N TYR A 251 13.39 1.95 -8.06
CA TYR A 251 12.69 3.12 -7.54
C TYR A 251 13.07 3.44 -6.09
N LEU A 252 13.89 2.59 -5.44
CA LEU A 252 14.49 2.89 -4.14
C LEU A 252 15.69 3.83 -4.32
N VAL A 253 15.40 5.12 -4.50
CA VAL A 253 16.39 6.16 -4.81
C VAL A 253 16.39 7.31 -3.81
N PRO A 254 16.57 7.03 -2.50
CA PRO A 254 16.57 8.08 -1.48
C PRO A 254 17.71 9.08 -1.71
N ALA A 255 17.37 10.36 -1.80
CA ALA A 255 18.34 11.42 -2.09
C ALA A 255 18.99 12.02 -0.82
N ALA A 256 18.31 11.94 0.33
CA ALA A 256 18.73 12.61 1.57
C ALA A 256 19.44 11.70 2.59
N CYS A 257 19.33 10.38 2.45
CA CYS A 257 19.93 9.39 3.35
C CYS A 257 20.10 8.03 2.65
N SER A 258 20.75 7.06 3.30
CA SER A 258 20.77 5.68 2.77
C SER A 258 19.38 5.03 2.84
N ALA A 259 19.19 3.93 2.10
CA ALA A 259 17.94 3.15 2.18
C ALA A 259 17.74 2.54 3.58
N GLU A 260 18.80 2.07 4.21
CA GLU A 260 18.77 1.54 5.58
C GLU A 260 18.42 2.63 6.59
N GLU A 261 19.00 3.83 6.45
CA GLU A 261 18.65 4.99 7.27
C GLU A 261 17.18 5.38 7.09
N LEU A 262 16.68 5.37 5.85
CA LEU A 262 15.28 5.68 5.55
C LEU A 262 14.32 4.71 6.24
N MET A 263 14.54 3.40 6.08
CA MET A 263 13.70 2.38 6.73
C MET A 263 13.80 2.45 8.25
N LYS A 264 14.99 2.76 8.78
CA LYS A 264 15.18 2.97 10.21
C LYS A 264 14.35 4.15 10.71
N ARG A 265 14.30 5.27 9.99
CA ARG A 265 13.50 6.44 10.36
C ARG A 265 11.99 6.14 10.41
N TRP A 266 11.48 5.36 9.46
CA TRP A 266 10.09 4.89 9.53
C TRP A 266 9.85 4.02 10.76
N THR A 267 10.75 3.07 11.02
CA THR A 267 10.67 2.15 12.17
C THR A 267 10.72 2.89 13.49
N ASP A 268 11.63 3.85 13.63
CA ASP A 268 11.77 4.69 14.83
C ASP A 268 10.51 5.54 15.05
N ALA A 269 9.94 6.12 13.99
CA ALA A 269 8.71 6.91 14.09
C ALA A 269 7.52 6.06 14.57
N VAL A 270 7.31 4.86 14.02
CA VAL A 270 6.26 3.93 14.49
C VAL A 270 6.44 3.63 15.98
N LYS A 271 7.65 3.24 16.39
CA LYS A 271 7.96 2.89 17.78
C LYS A 271 7.81 4.07 18.74
N ALA A 272 8.21 5.27 18.33
CA ALA A 272 8.05 6.49 19.13
C ALA A 272 6.56 6.80 19.39
N GLY A 273 5.68 6.45 18.44
CA GLY A 273 4.22 6.51 18.58
C GLY A 273 3.59 5.39 19.41
N GLY A 274 4.37 4.40 19.87
CA GLY A 274 3.88 3.21 20.56
C GLY A 274 3.51 2.03 19.65
N GLY A 275 3.66 2.18 18.33
CA GLY A 275 3.38 1.13 17.36
C GLY A 275 4.37 -0.03 17.39
N VAL A 276 4.00 -1.15 16.77
CA VAL A 276 4.81 -2.37 16.69
C VAL A 276 5.30 -2.60 15.26
N VAL A 277 6.60 -2.83 15.10
CA VAL A 277 7.23 -3.14 13.79
C VAL A 277 7.82 -4.56 13.82
N ASP A 278 7.50 -5.36 12.81
CA ASP A 278 8.12 -6.68 12.59
C ASP A 278 9.48 -6.54 11.90
N GLU A 279 10.49 -6.18 12.68
CA GLU A 279 11.87 -6.10 12.16
C GLU A 279 12.48 -7.48 11.84
N ALA A 280 11.94 -8.56 12.42
CA ALA A 280 12.46 -9.90 12.21
C ALA A 280 12.12 -10.44 10.82
N ASN A 281 10.95 -10.08 10.29
CA ASN A 281 10.52 -10.45 8.94
C ASN A 281 10.61 -9.29 7.93
N GLY A 282 10.75 -8.05 8.40
CA GLY A 282 10.99 -6.87 7.57
C GLY A 282 12.42 -6.75 7.03
N GLY A 283 12.66 -5.69 6.27
CA GLY A 283 13.97 -5.36 5.71
C GLY A 283 14.07 -5.50 4.20
N PHE A 284 15.31 -5.57 3.71
CA PHE A 284 15.61 -5.68 2.29
C PHE A 284 15.70 -7.14 1.86
N ILE A 285 14.99 -7.50 0.78
CA ILE A 285 15.09 -8.80 0.14
C ILE A 285 16.24 -8.72 -0.87
N LYS A 286 17.30 -9.50 -0.62
CA LYS A 286 18.48 -9.50 -1.48
C LYS A 286 18.13 -10.01 -2.89
N GLY A 287 18.51 -9.26 -3.91
CA GLY A 287 18.30 -9.63 -5.31
C GLY A 287 16.87 -9.42 -5.82
N ALA A 288 15.96 -8.90 -4.98
CA ALA A 288 14.59 -8.60 -5.39
C ALA A 288 14.49 -7.24 -6.08
N HIS A 289 13.79 -7.20 -7.21
CA HIS A 289 13.34 -5.97 -7.86
C HIS A 289 11.97 -5.52 -7.30
N HIS A 290 11.44 -4.41 -7.83
CA HIS A 290 10.26 -3.72 -7.30
C HIS A 290 9.02 -4.61 -7.09
N ASN A 291 8.61 -5.35 -8.12
CA ASN A 291 7.43 -6.22 -8.09
C ASN A 291 7.76 -7.71 -8.01
N LEU A 292 9.05 -8.06 -8.02
CA LEU A 292 9.57 -9.42 -8.03
C LEU A 292 9.07 -10.31 -9.18
N ASN A 293 8.45 -9.73 -10.21
CA ASN A 293 8.13 -10.49 -11.41
C ASN A 293 9.45 -10.85 -12.11
N ASP A 294 9.53 -12.08 -12.63
CA ASP A 294 10.73 -12.65 -13.27
C ASP A 294 11.98 -12.79 -12.37
N ASP A 295 11.87 -12.47 -11.07
CA ASP A 295 12.95 -12.72 -10.12
C ASP A 295 13.17 -14.23 -9.88
N PRO A 296 14.38 -14.64 -9.45
CA PRO A 296 14.66 -16.04 -9.12
C PRO A 296 13.70 -16.59 -8.06
N GLU A 297 13.35 -17.88 -8.17
CA GLU A 297 12.38 -18.52 -7.28
C GLU A 297 12.78 -18.41 -5.81
N GLU A 298 14.07 -18.47 -5.50
CA GLU A 298 14.60 -18.30 -4.14
C GLU A 298 14.40 -16.89 -3.58
N VAL A 299 14.40 -15.85 -4.43
CA VAL A 299 14.17 -14.46 -4.05
C VAL A 299 12.70 -14.25 -3.72
N VAL A 300 11.81 -14.76 -4.57
CA VAL A 300 10.35 -14.76 -4.32
C VAL A 300 10.01 -15.59 -3.08
N ALA A 301 10.70 -16.72 -2.86
CA ALA A 301 10.51 -17.55 -1.68
C ALA A 301 10.89 -16.85 -0.36
N ASP A 302 11.87 -15.91 -0.38
CA ASP A 302 12.18 -15.08 0.79
C ASP A 302 10.99 -14.17 1.14
N LEU A 303 10.43 -13.45 0.16
CA LEU A 303 9.21 -12.64 0.37
C LEU A 303 8.07 -13.49 0.96
N VAL A 304 7.78 -14.63 0.32
CA VAL A 304 6.70 -15.53 0.73
C VAL A 304 6.94 -16.05 2.16
N GLY A 305 8.17 -16.40 2.50
CA GLY A 305 8.55 -16.86 3.84
C GLY A 305 8.35 -15.80 4.91
N ARG A 306 8.66 -14.53 4.61
CA ARG A 306 8.45 -13.39 5.52
C ARG A 306 6.96 -13.11 5.73
N VAL A 307 6.17 -13.08 4.67
CA VAL A 307 4.71 -12.89 4.75
C VAL A 307 4.08 -14.00 5.57
N LYS A 308 4.47 -15.26 5.32
CA LYS A 308 3.98 -16.42 6.07
C LYS A 308 4.23 -16.28 7.57
N LYS A 309 5.47 -15.96 7.97
CA LYS A 309 5.81 -15.77 9.39
C LYS A 309 5.06 -14.60 10.02
N PHE A 310 4.89 -13.50 9.29
CA PHE A 310 4.12 -12.35 9.75
C PHE A 310 2.67 -12.74 10.07
N VAL A 311 1.98 -13.44 9.14
CA VAL A 311 0.59 -13.84 9.37
C VAL A 311 0.43 -14.91 10.46
N GLU A 312 1.40 -15.82 10.59
CA GLU A 312 1.45 -16.80 11.69
C GLU A 312 1.60 -16.10 13.06
N ASN A 313 2.39 -15.02 13.14
CA ASN A 313 2.52 -14.20 14.33
C ASN A 313 1.22 -13.43 14.63
N VAL A 314 0.54 -12.91 13.62
CA VAL A 314 -0.78 -12.26 13.79
C VAL A 314 -1.83 -13.24 14.31
N GLU A 315 -1.82 -14.48 13.81
CA GLU A 315 -2.75 -15.54 14.20
C GLU A 315 -2.51 -16.03 15.64
N SER A 316 -1.24 -16.21 16.03
CA SER A 316 -0.84 -16.71 17.36
C SER A 316 -0.78 -15.63 18.45
N GLY A 317 -0.83 -14.36 18.07
CA GLY A 317 -0.68 -13.21 18.96
C GLY A 317 0.69 -12.56 18.78
N PHE A 318 0.69 -11.36 18.19
CA PHE A 318 1.92 -10.69 17.81
C PHE A 318 2.73 -10.25 19.04
N PRO A 319 4.03 -10.59 19.14
CA PRO A 319 4.85 -10.15 20.27
C PRO A 319 4.85 -8.63 20.41
N GLY A 320 4.56 -8.13 21.61
CA GLY A 320 4.53 -6.69 21.89
C GLY A 320 3.19 -6.00 21.65
N VAL A 321 2.19 -6.69 21.07
CA VAL A 321 0.82 -6.16 20.99
C VAL A 321 0.02 -6.63 22.20
N SER A 322 -0.49 -5.67 22.99
CA SER A 322 -1.48 -5.95 24.04
C SER A 322 -2.88 -5.76 23.47
N ARG A 323 -3.70 -6.81 23.45
CA ARG A 323 -5.13 -6.67 23.18
C ARG A 323 -5.86 -6.77 24.51
N LEU A 324 -6.31 -5.64 25.04
CA LEU A 324 -7.22 -5.58 26.20
C LEU A 324 -8.64 -6.00 25.79
#